data_AF-A0A537XWJ5-F1
#
_entry.id   AF-A0A537XWJ5-F1
#
_cell.length_a   1.000
_cell.length_b   1.000
_cell.length_c   1.000
_cell.angle_alpha   90.00
_cell.angle_beta   90.00
_cell.angle_gamma   90.00
#
_symmetry.space_group_name_H-M   'P 1'
#
loop_
_entity.id
_entity.type
_entity.pdbx_description
1 polymer ?
#
loop_
_entity_poly.entity_id
_entity_poly.type
_entity_poly.pdbx_seq_one_letter_code
_entity_poly.pdbx_strand_id
1 'polypeptide(L)'
;MSNDDFAVDPLSDSKVRDNAKQLRAFLGLANAARIDPLVLEKFTEIWTVRGKKPFRLEIVPDAELPNDSGLTSYDGSKLVVQIPRRIRHNAFMGDGYARYTIAHELGHAAQHLDKLVQGAAMPRRRAGNATSSWIPKFKSAEHQAMVFGGAFLINDELAGRLSSPEEISVQAGISLQAARIFFEQVQEEMTRPASSERVRQIAEQVRTALAPKPATSVPPAYLNEFCSRCGQQKLFPVGHKFMCQACDAVYDRFQDGDPVQ
;
A
#
# COMPACT_ATOMS: atom_id res chain seq x y z
N MET A 1 -3.19 -25.41 6.36
CA MET A 1 -3.47 -23.98 6.59
C MET A 1 -4.41 -23.53 5.49
N SER A 2 -5.69 -23.28 5.79
CA SER A 2 -6.59 -22.67 4.81
C SER A 2 -6.07 -21.26 4.57
N ASN A 3 -5.60 -20.96 3.37
CA ASN A 3 -5.15 -19.62 3.05
C ASN A 3 -6.40 -18.84 2.61
N ASP A 4 -7.09 -18.25 3.58
CA ASP A 4 -8.34 -17.50 3.34
C ASP A 4 -8.07 -16.13 2.66
N ASP A 5 -6.80 -15.74 2.50
CA ASP A 5 -6.38 -14.51 1.81
C ASP A 5 -5.72 -14.81 0.45
N PHE A 6 -6.04 -13.98 -0.54
CA PHE A 6 -5.57 -14.11 -1.91
C PHE A 6 -4.67 -12.94 -2.31
N ALA A 7 -3.57 -13.25 -3.01
CA ALA A 7 -2.76 -12.22 -3.64
C ALA A 7 -3.50 -11.67 -4.89
N VAL A 8 -3.82 -10.38 -4.87
CA VAL A 8 -4.54 -9.64 -5.92
C VAL A 8 -3.69 -8.50 -6.48
N ASP A 9 -4.21 -7.84 -7.52
CA ASP A 9 -3.57 -6.67 -8.12
C ASP A 9 -3.32 -5.58 -7.05
N PRO A 10 -2.14 -4.93 -7.08
CA PRO A 10 -1.77 -3.98 -6.05
C PRO A 10 -2.65 -2.72 -6.11
N LEU A 11 -3.35 -2.41 -5.01
CA LEU A 11 -4.10 -1.17 -4.83
C LEU A 11 -3.65 -0.48 -3.54
N SER A 12 -3.45 0.84 -3.62
CA SER A 12 -3.29 1.66 -2.42
C SER A 12 -4.63 1.83 -1.71
N ASP A 13 -4.60 2.02 -0.39
CA ASP A 13 -5.81 2.27 0.39
C ASP A 13 -6.62 3.44 -0.17
N SER A 14 -5.95 4.53 -0.55
CA SER A 14 -6.57 5.69 -1.22
C SER A 14 -7.37 5.29 -2.47
N LYS A 15 -6.78 4.46 -3.34
CA LYS A 15 -7.45 3.97 -4.55
C LYS A 15 -8.61 3.04 -4.24
N VAL A 16 -8.49 2.20 -3.21
CA VAL A 16 -9.59 1.35 -2.72
C VAL A 16 -10.76 2.21 -2.25
N ARG A 17 -10.50 3.30 -1.51
CA ARG A 17 -11.56 4.23 -1.06
C ARG A 17 -12.22 4.93 -2.24
N ASP A 18 -11.46 5.34 -3.25
CA ASP A 18 -12.01 5.93 -4.48
C ASP A 18 -12.94 4.94 -5.21
N ASN A 19 -12.57 3.66 -5.27
CA ASN A 19 -13.43 2.63 -5.85
C ASN A 19 -14.74 2.49 -5.05
N ALA A 20 -14.68 2.53 -3.72
CA ALA A 20 -15.87 2.48 -2.86
C ALA A 20 -16.78 3.71 -3.10
N LYS A 21 -16.21 4.91 -3.21
CA LYS A 21 -16.94 6.14 -3.54
C LYS A 21 -17.58 6.09 -4.91
N GLN A 22 -16.86 5.56 -5.90
CA GLN A 22 -17.39 5.39 -7.25
C GLN A 22 -18.59 4.44 -7.25
N LEU A 23 -18.53 3.35 -6.49
CA LEU A 23 -19.68 2.46 -6.33
C LEU A 23 -20.84 3.16 -5.60
N ARG A 24 -20.58 3.92 -4.52
CA ARG A 24 -21.63 4.72 -3.87
C ARG A 24 -22.32 5.66 -4.86
N ALA A 25 -21.56 6.38 -5.68
CA ALA A 25 -22.10 7.27 -6.70
C ALA A 25 -22.94 6.52 -7.74
N PHE A 26 -22.44 5.38 -8.23
CA PHE A 26 -23.16 4.52 -9.17
C PHE A 26 -24.50 4.03 -8.62
N LEU A 27 -24.56 3.71 -7.31
CA LEU A 27 -25.79 3.27 -6.63
C LEU A 27 -26.71 4.45 -6.24
N GLY A 28 -26.35 5.70 -6.52
CA GLY A 28 -27.11 6.89 -6.09
C GLY A 28 -27.00 7.20 -4.59
N LEU A 29 -25.96 6.71 -3.93
CA LEU A 29 -25.73 6.79 -2.48
C LEU A 29 -24.59 7.74 -2.09
N ALA A 30 -24.05 8.53 -3.04
CA ALA A 30 -22.90 9.41 -2.80
C ALA A 30 -23.06 10.27 -1.54
N ASN A 31 -24.17 11.02 -1.47
CA ASN A 31 -24.43 12.00 -0.39
C ASN A 31 -25.10 11.40 0.85
N ALA A 32 -25.32 10.08 0.90
CA ALA A 32 -25.95 9.45 2.05
C ALA A 32 -25.01 9.54 3.27
N ALA A 33 -25.47 10.19 4.35
CA ALA A 33 -24.70 10.27 5.59
C ALA A 33 -24.47 8.87 6.20
N ARG A 34 -25.48 8.00 6.09
CA ARG A 34 -25.45 6.61 6.54
C ARG A 34 -26.03 5.71 5.45
N ILE A 35 -25.32 4.64 5.11
CA ILE A 35 -25.79 3.64 4.14
C ILE A 35 -26.33 2.42 4.88
N ASP A 36 -27.57 2.03 4.59
CA ASP A 36 -28.04 0.69 4.91
C ASP A 36 -27.53 -0.29 3.85
N PRO A 37 -26.61 -1.23 4.18
CA PRO A 37 -26.08 -2.17 3.20
C PRO A 37 -27.14 -3.14 2.66
N LEU A 38 -28.29 -3.31 3.32
CA LEU A 38 -29.37 -4.14 2.81
C LEU A 38 -30.07 -3.53 1.59
N VAL A 39 -29.82 -2.25 1.28
CA VAL A 39 -30.27 -1.65 0.01
C VAL A 39 -29.74 -2.41 -1.21
N LEU A 40 -28.62 -3.12 -1.07
CA LEU A 40 -28.00 -3.95 -2.10
C LEU A 40 -28.92 -5.07 -2.60
N GLU A 41 -29.91 -5.52 -1.80
CA GLU A 41 -30.92 -6.52 -2.22
C GLU A 41 -31.73 -6.03 -3.44
N LYS A 42 -31.78 -4.71 -3.69
CA LYS A 42 -32.54 -4.09 -4.78
C LYS A 42 -31.76 -3.92 -6.08
N PHE A 43 -30.44 -4.13 -6.06
CA PHE A 43 -29.58 -3.89 -7.21
C PHE A 43 -29.24 -5.20 -7.92
N THR A 44 -29.32 -5.19 -9.24
CA THR A 44 -28.96 -6.34 -10.10
C THR A 44 -27.59 -6.19 -10.74
N GLU A 45 -26.94 -5.04 -10.56
CA GLU A 45 -25.64 -4.70 -11.13
C GLU A 45 -24.89 -3.77 -10.18
N ILE A 46 -23.56 -3.87 -10.17
CA ILE A 46 -22.68 -2.97 -9.42
C ILE A 46 -21.57 -2.45 -10.33
N TRP A 47 -20.99 -1.31 -9.95
CA TRP A 47 -19.74 -0.85 -10.51
C TRP A 47 -18.55 -1.61 -9.89
N THR A 48 -17.65 -2.10 -10.73
CA THR A 48 -16.42 -2.79 -10.33
C THR A 48 -15.20 -2.08 -10.93
N VAL A 49 -14.00 -2.48 -10.52
CA VAL A 49 -12.75 -2.01 -11.17
C VAL A 49 -12.65 -2.42 -12.65
N ARG A 50 -13.49 -3.34 -13.11
CA ARG A 50 -13.65 -3.77 -14.51
C ARG A 50 -14.95 -3.26 -15.14
N GLY A 51 -15.53 -2.18 -14.60
CA GLY A 51 -16.77 -1.55 -15.07
C GLY A 51 -18.03 -2.19 -14.48
N LYS A 52 -19.18 -1.92 -15.11
CA LYS A 52 -20.48 -2.43 -14.67
C LYS A 52 -20.57 -3.96 -14.83
N LYS A 53 -21.02 -4.66 -13.78
CA LYS A 53 -21.16 -6.12 -13.78
C LYS A 53 -22.49 -6.55 -13.17
N PRO A 54 -23.10 -7.63 -13.69
CA PRO A 54 -24.22 -8.30 -13.04
C PRO A 54 -23.86 -8.72 -11.61
N PHE A 55 -24.79 -8.51 -10.69
CA PHE A 55 -24.60 -8.70 -9.26
C PHE A 55 -25.88 -9.23 -8.61
N ARG A 56 -25.72 -10.01 -7.54
CA ARG A 56 -26.81 -10.41 -6.65
C ARG A 56 -26.32 -10.51 -5.22
N LEU A 57 -27.07 -9.91 -4.30
CA LEU A 57 -27.01 -10.22 -2.87
C LEU A 57 -28.00 -11.35 -2.59
N GLU A 58 -27.52 -12.48 -2.07
CA GLU A 58 -28.33 -13.65 -1.73
C GLU A 58 -28.37 -13.87 -0.23
N ILE A 59 -29.58 -14.04 0.30
CA ILE A 59 -29.76 -14.38 1.71
C ILE A 59 -29.99 -15.88 1.84
N VAL A 60 -29.00 -16.58 2.39
CA VAL A 60 -28.99 -18.04 2.49
C VAL A 60 -29.32 -18.51 3.91
N PRO A 61 -29.91 -19.71 4.08
CA PRO A 61 -30.01 -20.38 5.38
C PRO A 61 -28.68 -20.41 6.13
N ASP A 62 -28.73 -20.29 7.46
CA ASP A 62 -27.52 -20.30 8.29
C ASP A 62 -26.70 -21.59 8.17
N ALA A 63 -27.37 -22.71 7.84
CA ALA A 63 -26.76 -24.01 7.65
C ALA A 63 -25.91 -24.12 6.36
N GLU A 64 -26.12 -23.25 5.36
CA GLU A 64 -25.30 -23.24 4.14
C GLU A 64 -23.92 -22.59 4.39
N LEU A 65 -23.85 -21.68 5.36
CA LEU A 65 -22.63 -20.98 5.77
C LEU A 65 -22.48 -21.06 7.30
N PRO A 66 -22.22 -22.25 7.88
CA PRO A 66 -22.22 -22.42 9.33
C PRO A 66 -21.07 -21.68 10.02
N ASN A 67 -19.91 -21.65 9.36
CA ASN A 67 -18.66 -21.09 9.87
C ASN A 67 -18.31 -19.71 9.30
N ASP A 68 -19.08 -19.25 8.32
CA ASP A 68 -18.77 -18.05 7.53
C ASP A 68 -19.85 -16.98 7.73
N SER A 69 -19.44 -15.73 7.89
CA SER A 69 -20.33 -14.57 7.99
C SER A 69 -20.73 -14.01 6.62
N GLY A 70 -20.02 -14.40 5.57
CA GLY A 70 -20.31 -14.02 4.19
C GLY A 70 -19.47 -14.85 3.22
N LEU A 71 -19.91 -14.90 1.97
CA LEU A 71 -19.16 -15.54 0.89
C LEU A 71 -19.37 -14.76 -0.40
N THR A 72 -18.26 -14.35 -1.02
CA THR A 72 -18.28 -13.77 -2.35
C THR A 72 -17.74 -14.75 -3.39
N SER A 73 -18.48 -14.93 -4.48
CA SER A 73 -18.12 -15.82 -5.59
C SER A 73 -18.65 -15.30 -6.94
N TYR A 74 -18.32 -16.02 -8.02
CA TYR A 74 -18.87 -15.81 -9.35
C TYR A 74 -19.57 -17.09 -9.82
N ASP A 75 -20.83 -17.01 -10.23
CA ASP A 75 -21.65 -18.19 -10.59
C ASP A 75 -21.54 -18.58 -12.07
N GLY A 76 -20.64 -17.95 -12.83
CA GLY A 76 -20.53 -18.10 -14.29
C GLY A 76 -21.28 -17.03 -15.08
N SER A 77 -22.17 -16.26 -14.43
CA SER A 77 -22.95 -15.19 -15.05
C SER A 77 -22.82 -13.84 -14.32
N LYS A 78 -22.81 -13.87 -12.99
CA LYS A 78 -22.84 -12.68 -12.13
C LYS A 78 -22.01 -12.87 -10.87
N LEU A 79 -21.65 -11.73 -10.28
CA LEU A 79 -21.07 -11.68 -8.94
C LEU A 79 -22.16 -12.01 -7.92
N VAL A 80 -21.86 -12.94 -7.02
CA VAL A 80 -22.80 -13.37 -5.98
C VAL A 80 -22.17 -13.12 -4.62
N VAL A 81 -22.84 -12.31 -3.80
CA VAL A 81 -22.53 -12.14 -2.38
C VAL A 81 -23.58 -12.88 -1.59
N GLN A 82 -23.21 -13.95 -0.91
CA GLN A 82 -24.09 -14.75 -0.07
C GLN A 82 -23.91 -14.35 1.39
N ILE A 83 -25.02 -14.01 2.05
CA ILE A 83 -25.07 -13.59 3.44
C ILE A 83 -26.01 -14.53 4.21
N PRO A 84 -25.56 -15.17 5.30
CA PRO A 84 -26.42 -16.00 6.12
C PRO A 84 -27.55 -15.17 6.75
N ARG A 85 -28.74 -15.77 6.92
CA ARG A 85 -29.92 -15.13 7.52
C ARG A 85 -29.63 -14.42 8.85
N ARG A 86 -28.79 -15.00 9.73
CA ARG A 86 -28.40 -14.35 11.00
C ARG A 86 -27.68 -13.02 10.80
N ILE A 87 -26.81 -12.92 9.79
CA ILE A 87 -26.04 -11.69 9.51
C ILE A 87 -26.98 -10.65 8.90
N ARG A 88 -27.83 -11.06 7.97
CA ARG A 88 -28.86 -10.17 7.42
C ARG A 88 -29.79 -9.63 8.50
N HIS A 89 -30.27 -10.49 9.40
CA HIS A 89 -31.13 -10.09 10.52
C HIS A 89 -30.41 -9.12 11.46
N ASN A 90 -29.17 -9.41 11.85
CA ASN A 90 -28.39 -8.52 12.69
C ASN A 90 -28.15 -7.16 12.03
N ALA A 91 -27.84 -7.13 10.73
CA ALA A 91 -27.68 -5.89 9.97
C ALA A 91 -28.96 -5.05 9.96
N PHE A 92 -30.12 -5.70 9.80
CA PHE A 92 -31.44 -5.05 9.89
C PHE A 92 -31.69 -4.45 11.29
N MET A 93 -31.25 -5.12 12.35
CA MET A 93 -31.31 -4.62 13.73
C MET A 93 -30.26 -3.54 14.02
N GLY A 94 -29.43 -3.17 13.04
CA GLY A 94 -28.41 -2.12 13.17
C GLY A 94 -27.07 -2.60 13.72
N ASP A 95 -26.83 -3.91 13.82
CA ASP A 95 -25.55 -4.45 14.29
C ASP A 95 -24.39 -4.02 13.38
N GLY A 96 -23.40 -3.35 13.97
CA GLY A 96 -22.30 -2.77 13.23
C GLY A 96 -21.37 -3.79 12.58
N TYR A 97 -21.19 -4.96 13.19
CA TYR A 97 -20.38 -6.05 12.62
C TYR A 97 -21.04 -6.64 11.37
N ALA A 98 -22.34 -6.93 11.45
CA ALA A 98 -23.10 -7.48 10.35
C ALA A 98 -23.20 -6.51 9.17
N ARG A 99 -23.45 -5.22 9.46
CA ARG A 99 -23.45 -4.18 8.42
C ARG A 99 -22.10 -4.08 7.72
N TYR A 100 -21.02 -4.07 8.50
CA TYR A 100 -19.66 -4.03 7.96
C TYR A 100 -19.32 -5.28 7.15
N THR A 101 -19.75 -6.45 7.60
CA THR A 101 -19.56 -7.72 6.87
C THR A 101 -20.14 -7.66 5.46
N ILE A 102 -21.37 -7.18 5.30
CA ILE A 102 -21.99 -7.07 3.98
C ILE A 102 -21.19 -6.11 3.07
N ALA A 103 -20.72 -4.98 3.61
CA ALA A 103 -19.89 -4.04 2.87
C ALA A 103 -18.50 -4.59 2.51
N HIS A 104 -17.94 -5.45 3.36
CA HIS A 104 -16.69 -6.14 3.11
C HIS A 104 -16.82 -7.14 1.95
N GLU A 105 -17.87 -7.97 1.94
CA GLU A 105 -18.17 -8.86 0.81
C GLU A 105 -18.39 -8.10 -0.50
N LEU A 106 -19.11 -6.97 -0.43
CA LEU A 106 -19.25 -6.08 -1.59
C LEU A 106 -17.88 -5.59 -2.10
N GLY A 107 -16.92 -5.37 -1.20
CA GLY A 107 -15.55 -5.02 -1.55
C GLY A 107 -14.82 -6.10 -2.33
N HIS A 108 -15.03 -7.39 -1.99
CA HIS A 108 -14.52 -8.48 -2.81
C HIS A 108 -15.14 -8.48 -4.20
N ALA A 109 -16.47 -8.34 -4.29
CA ALA A 109 -17.20 -8.34 -5.55
C ALA A 109 -16.78 -7.17 -6.47
N ALA A 110 -16.59 -5.97 -5.89
CA ALA A 110 -16.24 -4.77 -6.65
C ALA A 110 -14.79 -4.75 -7.15
N GLN A 111 -13.87 -5.42 -6.46
CA GLN A 111 -12.43 -5.27 -6.72
C GLN A 111 -11.77 -6.50 -7.34
N HIS A 112 -12.23 -7.71 -7.00
CA HIS A 112 -11.47 -8.94 -7.27
C HIS A 112 -12.07 -9.81 -8.36
N LEU A 113 -12.73 -9.19 -9.35
CA LEU A 113 -13.43 -9.89 -10.43
C LEU A 113 -12.57 -10.98 -11.09
N ASP A 114 -11.30 -10.69 -11.38
CA ASP A 114 -10.44 -11.62 -12.11
C ASP A 114 -10.17 -12.91 -11.31
N LYS A 115 -10.09 -12.82 -9.98
CA LYS A 115 -9.96 -13.99 -9.11
C LYS A 115 -11.28 -14.76 -9.02
N LEU A 116 -12.38 -14.05 -8.86
CA LEU A 116 -13.71 -14.67 -8.76
C LEU A 116 -14.06 -15.43 -10.05
N VAL A 117 -13.78 -14.85 -11.22
CA VAL A 117 -14.00 -15.50 -12.53
C VAL A 117 -13.07 -16.70 -12.75
N GLN A 118 -11.88 -16.71 -12.14
CA GLN A 118 -10.99 -17.87 -12.11
C GLN A 118 -11.44 -18.98 -11.14
N GLY A 119 -12.59 -18.82 -10.49
CA GLY A 119 -13.16 -19.79 -9.56
C GLY A 119 -12.76 -19.59 -8.10
N ALA A 120 -12.13 -18.46 -7.75
CA ALA A 120 -11.88 -18.14 -6.35
C ALA A 120 -13.21 -17.90 -5.62
N ALA A 121 -13.30 -18.47 -4.42
CA ALA A 121 -14.35 -18.21 -3.46
C ALA A 121 -13.71 -17.50 -2.27
N MET A 122 -14.28 -16.36 -1.86
CA MET A 122 -13.72 -15.50 -0.80
C MET A 122 -14.68 -15.51 0.40
N PRO A 123 -14.58 -16.52 1.29
CA PRO A 123 -15.41 -16.59 2.49
C PRO A 123 -14.87 -15.67 3.57
N ARG A 124 -15.74 -14.93 4.26
CA ARG A 124 -15.39 -14.28 5.52
C ARG A 124 -15.72 -15.20 6.68
N ARG A 125 -14.72 -15.74 7.36
CA ARG A 125 -14.87 -16.61 8.52
C ARG A 125 -15.46 -15.85 9.70
N ARG A 126 -16.32 -16.50 10.49
CA ARG A 126 -16.84 -15.93 11.75
C ARG A 126 -15.74 -15.66 12.76
N ALA A 127 -14.73 -16.53 12.80
CA ALA A 127 -13.54 -16.38 13.64
C ALA A 127 -12.56 -15.31 13.11
N GLY A 128 -12.84 -14.71 11.95
CA GLY A 128 -11.92 -13.84 11.22
C GLY A 128 -11.03 -14.63 10.25
N ASN A 129 -10.63 -13.97 9.16
CA ASN A 129 -9.78 -14.55 8.13
C ASN A 129 -8.32 -14.45 8.55
N ALA A 130 -7.56 -15.52 8.31
CA ALA A 130 -6.12 -15.50 8.50
C ALA A 130 -5.47 -14.73 7.34
N THR A 131 -4.94 -13.54 7.63
CA THR A 131 -4.09 -12.82 6.67
C THR A 131 -2.71 -13.47 6.64
N SER A 132 -2.27 -13.86 5.45
CA SER A 132 -0.93 -14.41 5.26
C SER A 132 0.13 -13.32 5.44
N SER A 133 1.05 -13.48 6.39
CA SER A 133 2.11 -12.50 6.69
C SER A 133 3.06 -12.21 5.52
N TRP A 134 3.11 -13.10 4.52
CA TRP A 134 3.93 -12.95 3.32
C TRP A 134 3.24 -12.12 2.21
N ILE A 135 1.93 -11.87 2.30
CA ILE A 135 1.20 -11.03 1.34
C ILE A 135 1.26 -9.58 1.83
N PRO A 136 1.89 -8.65 1.08
CA PRO A 136 1.86 -7.24 1.45
C PRO A 136 0.42 -6.72 1.48
N LYS A 137 0.08 -5.83 2.44
CA LYS A 137 -1.29 -5.29 2.61
C LYS A 137 -1.91 -4.78 1.30
N PHE A 138 -1.15 -4.04 0.50
CA PHE A 138 -1.62 -3.50 -0.78
C PHE A 138 -1.91 -4.56 -1.86
N LYS A 139 -1.56 -5.84 -1.64
CA LYS A 139 -1.87 -6.99 -2.50
C LYS A 139 -2.79 -8.03 -1.83
N SER A 140 -3.23 -7.78 -0.60
CA SER A 140 -4.11 -8.69 0.15
C SER A 140 -5.57 -8.40 -0.20
N ALA A 141 -6.29 -9.43 -0.64
CA ALA A 141 -7.70 -9.33 -0.98
C ALA A 141 -8.52 -8.93 0.25
N GLU A 142 -8.20 -9.51 1.42
CA GLU A 142 -8.82 -9.22 2.71
C GLU A 142 -8.58 -7.78 3.16
N HIS A 143 -7.33 -7.28 3.06
CA HIS A 143 -7.01 -5.90 3.40
C HIS A 143 -7.74 -4.92 2.48
N GLN A 144 -7.71 -5.15 1.17
CA GLN A 144 -8.43 -4.30 0.21
C GLN A 144 -9.95 -4.34 0.44
N ALA A 145 -10.54 -5.48 0.79
CA ALA A 145 -11.97 -5.58 1.12
C ALA A 145 -12.32 -4.88 2.45
N MET A 146 -11.43 -4.95 3.45
CA MET A 146 -11.57 -4.22 4.72
C MET A 146 -11.58 -2.70 4.51
N VAL A 147 -10.61 -2.17 3.77
CA VAL A 147 -10.54 -0.73 3.45
C VAL A 147 -11.79 -0.30 2.66
N PHE A 148 -12.21 -1.12 1.68
CA PHE A 148 -13.42 -0.87 0.89
C PHE A 148 -14.68 -0.81 1.75
N GLY A 149 -14.90 -1.81 2.62
CA GLY A 149 -16.09 -1.87 3.46
C GLY A 149 -16.21 -0.65 4.38
N GLY A 150 -15.08 -0.18 4.92
CA GLY A 150 -15.02 1.06 5.69
C GLY A 150 -15.44 2.28 4.88
N ALA A 151 -14.77 2.53 3.74
CA ALA A 151 -15.05 3.68 2.89
C ALA A 151 -16.42 3.62 2.17
N PHE A 152 -16.97 2.43 1.98
CA PHE A 152 -18.33 2.28 1.45
C PHE A 152 -19.36 2.73 2.47
N LEU A 153 -19.22 2.36 3.75
CA LEU A 153 -20.20 2.71 4.78
C LEU A 153 -20.00 4.12 5.35
N ILE A 154 -18.76 4.56 5.44
CA ILE A 154 -18.39 5.84 6.03
C ILE A 154 -18.26 6.87 4.91
N ASN A 155 -19.04 7.95 4.98
CA ASN A 155 -18.88 9.08 4.08
C ASN A 155 -17.66 9.91 4.51
N ASP A 156 -16.69 10.12 3.62
CA ASP A 156 -15.48 10.90 3.89
C ASP A 156 -15.77 12.34 4.33
N GLU A 157 -16.78 13.00 3.76
CA GLU A 157 -17.16 14.36 4.17
C GLU A 157 -17.70 14.41 5.60
N LEU A 158 -18.38 13.34 6.02
CA LEU A 158 -18.84 13.18 7.39
C LEU A 158 -17.64 12.88 8.28
N ALA A 159 -16.84 11.87 7.93
CA ALA A 159 -15.68 11.45 8.70
C ALA A 159 -14.67 12.59 8.93
N GLY A 160 -14.44 13.45 7.93
CA GLY A 160 -13.55 14.61 8.05
C GLY A 160 -14.01 15.66 9.07
N ARG A 161 -15.28 15.61 9.52
CA ARG A 161 -15.83 16.47 10.57
C ARG A 161 -15.89 15.78 11.93
N LEU A 162 -15.68 14.46 11.97
CA LEU A 162 -15.75 13.68 13.20
C LEU A 162 -14.38 13.62 13.85
N SER A 163 -14.37 13.77 15.17
CA SER A 163 -13.15 13.94 15.97
C SER A 163 -12.73 12.65 16.69
N SER A 164 -13.61 11.63 16.70
CA SER A 164 -13.34 10.37 17.40
C SER A 164 -13.91 9.13 16.66
N PRO A 165 -13.30 7.95 16.88
CA PRO A 165 -13.85 6.67 16.43
C PRO A 165 -15.27 6.39 16.95
N GLU A 166 -15.59 6.84 18.16
CA GLU A 166 -16.90 6.68 18.78
C GLU A 166 -18.00 7.42 17.99
N GLU A 167 -17.72 8.66 17.57
CA GLU A 167 -18.63 9.42 16.70
C GLU A 167 -18.82 8.73 15.35
N ILE A 168 -17.75 8.23 14.72
CA ILE A 168 -17.82 7.48 13.46
C ILE A 168 -18.67 6.22 13.63
N SER A 169 -18.45 5.48 14.71
CA SER A 169 -19.19 4.25 15.02
C SER A 169 -20.69 4.53 15.10
N VAL A 170 -21.11 5.56 15.82
CA VAL A 170 -22.52 5.93 15.96
C VAL A 170 -23.11 6.43 14.63
N GLN A 171 -22.42 7.35 13.95
CA GLN A 171 -22.95 8.02 12.76
C GLN A 171 -23.03 7.09 11.54
N ALA A 172 -21.97 6.30 11.29
CA ALA A 172 -21.99 5.28 10.24
C ALA A 172 -22.75 4.01 10.67
N GLY A 173 -22.93 3.80 11.98
CA GLY A 173 -23.53 2.63 12.63
C GLY A 173 -22.73 1.33 12.38
N ILE A 174 -21.42 1.43 12.48
CA ILE A 174 -20.48 0.31 12.40
C ILE A 174 -19.95 -0.01 13.81
N SER A 175 -19.29 -1.16 13.99
CA SER A 175 -18.68 -1.47 15.28
C SER A 175 -17.58 -0.46 15.63
N LEU A 176 -17.37 -0.21 16.93
CA LEU A 176 -16.31 0.68 17.40
C LEU A 176 -14.93 0.24 16.91
N GLN A 177 -14.69 -1.06 16.84
CA GLN A 177 -13.44 -1.61 16.29
C GLN A 177 -13.24 -1.21 14.83
N ALA A 178 -14.26 -1.36 13.98
CA ALA A 178 -14.17 -0.97 12.58
C ALA A 178 -13.97 0.56 12.43
N ALA A 179 -14.63 1.34 13.29
CA ALA A 179 -14.46 2.79 13.31
C ALA A 179 -13.03 3.21 13.72
N ARG A 180 -12.41 2.53 14.69
CA ARG A 180 -11.02 2.77 15.11
C ARG A 180 -10.04 2.51 13.98
N ILE A 181 -10.17 1.36 13.32
CA ILE A 181 -9.33 1.00 12.17
C ILE A 181 -9.44 2.06 11.08
N PHE A 182 -10.67 2.47 10.72
CA PHE A 182 -10.87 3.51 9.70
C PHE A 182 -10.27 4.85 10.12
N PHE A 183 -10.49 5.29 11.35
CA PHE A 183 -9.98 6.56 11.86
C PHE A 183 -8.44 6.59 11.84
N GLU A 184 -7.78 5.53 12.31
CA GLU A 184 -6.32 5.39 12.26
C GLU A 184 -5.80 5.49 10.82
N GLN A 185 -6.43 4.78 9.87
CA GLN A 185 -6.02 4.82 8.47
C GLN A 185 -6.20 6.21 7.83
N VAL A 186 -7.23 6.96 8.18
CA VAL A 186 -7.44 8.33 7.69
C VAL A 186 -6.38 9.27 8.29
N GLN A 187 -6.10 9.16 9.59
CA GLN A 187 -5.06 9.97 10.25
C GLN A 187 -3.66 9.68 9.69
N GLU A 188 -3.32 8.42 9.46
CA GLU A 188 -2.07 8.03 8.81
C GLU A 188 -1.95 8.65 7.41
N GLU A 189 -3.03 8.64 6.62
CA GLU A 189 -3.01 9.25 5.29
C GLU A 189 -2.88 10.77 5.34
N MET A 190 -3.57 11.45 6.27
CA MET A 190 -3.45 12.90 6.46
C MET A 190 -2.05 13.32 6.92
N THR A 191 -1.37 12.50 7.72
CA THR A 191 0.00 12.77 8.20
C THR A 191 1.09 12.36 7.22
N ARG A 192 0.77 11.51 6.24
CA ARG A 192 1.72 10.97 5.25
C ARG A 192 2.47 12.02 4.43
N PRO A 193 1.84 13.11 3.93
CA PRO A 193 2.56 14.16 3.21
C PRO A 193 3.65 14.81 4.07
N ALA A 194 3.31 15.16 5.32
CA ALA A 194 4.25 15.77 6.26
C ALA A 194 5.41 14.82 6.65
N SER A 195 5.14 13.52 6.71
CA SER A 195 6.18 12.51 6.95
C SER A 195 7.06 12.31 5.71
N SER A 196 6.49 12.29 4.50
CA SER A 196 7.26 12.16 3.26
C SER A 196 8.19 13.35 3.01
N GLU A 197 7.73 14.55 3.36
CA GLU A 197 8.51 15.78 3.26
C GLU A 197 9.68 15.77 4.24
N ARG A 198 9.44 15.36 5.49
CA ARG A 198 10.51 15.16 6.49
C ARG A 198 11.56 14.16 6.00
N VAL A 199 11.15 13.04 5.42
CA VAL A 199 12.09 12.03 4.87
C VAL A 199 12.92 12.61 3.71
N ARG A 200 12.31 13.40 2.82
CA ARG A 200 13.03 14.09 1.74
C ARG A 200 14.05 15.08 2.28
N GLN A 201 13.68 15.87 3.28
CA GLN A 201 14.59 16.83 3.92
C GLN A 201 15.77 16.15 4.58
N ILE A 202 15.54 15.04 5.31
CA ILE A 202 16.61 14.24 5.89
C ILE A 202 17.53 13.67 4.81
N ALA A 203 16.97 13.11 3.74
CA ALA A 203 17.75 12.57 2.63
C ALA A 203 18.63 13.65 1.95
N GLU A 204 18.12 14.87 1.80
CA GLU A 204 18.86 15.99 1.23
C GLU A 204 19.96 16.50 2.17
N GLN A 205 19.70 16.54 3.48
CA GLN A 205 20.72 16.87 4.48
C GLN A 205 21.87 15.84 4.47
N VAL A 206 21.55 14.55 4.40
CA VAL A 206 22.55 13.49 4.29
C VAL A 206 23.36 13.63 3.01
N ARG A 207 22.69 13.87 1.87
CA ARG A 207 23.37 14.08 0.58
C ARG A 207 24.30 15.28 0.63
N THR A 208 23.88 16.39 1.23
CA THR A 208 24.68 17.59 1.41
C THR A 208 25.88 17.35 2.33
N ALA A 209 25.69 16.63 3.42
CA ALA A 209 26.76 16.30 4.36
C ALA A 209 27.82 15.35 3.77
N LEU A 210 27.42 14.47 2.86
CA LEU A 210 28.30 13.55 2.15
C LEU A 210 28.88 14.13 0.86
N ALA A 211 28.50 15.35 0.46
CA ALA A 211 29.04 15.98 -0.72
C ALA A 211 30.55 16.22 -0.55
N PRO A 212 31.41 15.79 -1.49
CA PRO A 212 32.84 16.03 -1.39
C PRO A 212 33.10 17.52 -1.37
N LYS A 213 33.91 17.99 -0.40
CA LYS A 213 34.40 19.38 -0.41
C LYS A 213 35.09 19.63 -1.75
N PRO A 214 34.85 20.79 -2.41
CA PRO A 214 35.55 21.13 -3.63
C PRO A 214 37.05 21.08 -3.34
N ALA A 215 37.75 20.18 -4.04
CA ALA A 215 39.19 20.10 -3.94
C ALA A 215 39.75 21.45 -4.41
N THR A 216 40.34 22.22 -3.48
CA THR A 216 41.24 23.30 -3.85
C THR A 216 42.40 22.65 -4.59
N SER A 217 42.32 22.61 -5.91
CA SER A 217 43.37 22.12 -6.79
C SER A 217 44.53 23.09 -6.74
N VAL A 218 45.36 22.97 -5.70
CA VAL A 218 46.71 23.52 -5.74
C VAL A 218 47.44 22.70 -6.80
N PRO A 219 47.89 23.30 -7.92
CA PRO A 219 48.66 22.57 -8.91
C PRO A 219 49.88 21.95 -8.21
N PRO A 220 50.21 20.67 -8.47
CA PRO A 220 51.34 20.03 -7.82
C PRO A 220 52.60 20.83 -8.14
N ALA A 221 53.33 21.24 -7.11
CA ALA A 221 54.62 21.87 -7.27
C ALA A 221 55.58 20.83 -7.86
N TYR A 222 55.90 20.96 -9.14
CA TYR A 222 56.85 20.08 -9.78
C TYR A 222 58.28 20.37 -9.28
N LEU A 223 59.06 19.31 -9.16
CA LEU A 223 60.50 19.41 -8.89
C LEU A 223 61.22 19.88 -10.15
N ASN A 224 62.32 20.62 -9.93
CA ASN A 224 63.22 21.07 -10.99
C ASN A 224 64.15 19.92 -11.44
N GLU A 225 63.63 18.69 -11.54
CA GLU A 225 64.37 17.48 -11.90
C GLU A 225 63.70 16.80 -13.11
N PHE A 226 64.50 16.20 -13.99
CA PHE A 226 64.00 15.48 -15.15
C PHE A 226 63.68 14.03 -14.80
N CYS A 227 62.54 13.54 -15.28
CA CYS A 227 62.17 12.13 -15.18
C CYS A 227 63.20 11.25 -15.90
N SER A 228 63.86 10.33 -15.19
CA SER A 228 64.90 9.45 -15.76
C SER A 228 64.39 8.51 -16.86
N ARG A 229 63.06 8.34 -17.00
CA ARG A 229 62.43 7.49 -18.02
C ARG A 229 62.02 8.25 -19.29
N CYS A 230 61.45 9.45 -19.16
CA CYS A 230 60.91 10.20 -20.30
C CYS A 230 61.56 11.57 -20.53
N GLY A 231 62.45 12.01 -19.65
CA GLY A 231 63.15 13.29 -19.74
C GLY A 231 62.28 14.52 -19.49
N GLN A 232 61.01 14.39 -19.08
CA GLN A 232 60.17 15.55 -18.76
C GLN A 232 60.33 16.03 -17.32
N GLN A 233 60.32 17.34 -17.14
CA GLN A 233 60.39 18.02 -15.84
C GLN A 233 58.99 18.15 -15.21
N LYS A 234 58.33 17.00 -15.02
CA LYS A 234 56.97 16.90 -14.46
C LYS A 234 56.93 15.91 -13.29
N LEU A 235 57.99 15.90 -12.48
CA LEU A 235 58.06 15.09 -11.27
C LEU A 235 57.41 15.83 -10.11
N PHE A 236 56.57 15.16 -9.34
CA PHE A 236 55.98 15.72 -8.12
C PHE A 236 56.01 14.68 -6.98
N PRO A 237 56.13 15.11 -5.72
CA PRO A 237 56.18 14.19 -4.58
C PRO A 237 54.82 13.52 -4.34
N VAL A 238 54.86 12.22 -4.07
CA VAL A 238 53.73 11.40 -3.64
C VAL A 238 54.15 10.62 -2.40
N GLY A 239 53.97 11.22 -1.23
CA GLY A 239 54.48 10.66 0.04
C GLY A 239 56.01 10.70 0.12
N HIS A 240 56.65 9.55 0.26
CA HIS A 240 58.13 9.40 0.29
C HIS A 240 58.73 9.12 -1.10
N LYS A 241 57.89 9.00 -2.14
CA LYS A 241 58.28 8.74 -3.52
C LYS A 241 58.02 9.96 -4.41
N PHE A 242 58.48 9.90 -5.64
CA PHE A 242 58.19 10.88 -6.68
C PHE A 242 57.49 10.21 -7.85
N MET A 243 56.52 10.88 -8.46
CA MET A 243 55.84 10.36 -9.65
C MET A 243 55.98 11.35 -10.79
N CYS A 244 56.24 10.84 -12.00
CA CYS A 244 56.22 11.65 -13.21
C CYS A 244 54.81 11.66 -13.79
N GLN A 245 54.21 12.84 -13.93
CA GLN A 245 52.89 12.96 -14.53
C GLN A 245 52.85 12.62 -16.04
N ALA A 246 54.00 12.67 -16.72
CA ALA A 246 54.05 12.44 -18.17
C ALA A 246 54.05 10.96 -18.55
N CYS A 247 54.60 10.09 -17.70
CA CYS A 247 54.80 8.67 -18.02
C CYS A 247 54.45 7.73 -16.86
N ASP A 248 53.87 8.25 -15.78
CA ASP A 248 53.46 7.56 -14.56
C ASP A 248 54.56 6.72 -13.89
N ALA A 249 55.83 7.01 -14.17
CA ALA A 249 56.96 6.36 -13.51
C ALA A 249 57.10 6.88 -12.07
N VAL A 250 57.27 5.95 -11.12
CA VAL A 250 57.47 6.25 -9.69
C VAL A 250 58.95 6.00 -9.32
N TYR A 251 59.54 6.95 -8.60
CA TYR A 251 60.95 6.98 -8.20
C TYR A 251 61.07 7.07 -6.68
N ASP A 252 62.06 6.36 -6.12
CA ASP A 252 62.52 6.57 -4.76
C ASP A 252 63.74 7.53 -4.77
N ARG A 253 63.85 8.43 -3.78
CA ARG A 253 64.88 9.50 -3.76
C ARG A 253 66.32 8.98 -3.68
N PHE A 254 66.47 7.78 -3.13
CA PHE A 254 67.74 7.09 -3.01
C PHE A 254 67.73 5.98 -4.04
N GLN A 255 68.53 6.13 -5.09
CA GLN A 255 68.97 4.98 -5.87
C GLN A 255 69.92 4.20 -4.96
N ASP A 256 69.41 3.14 -4.33
CA ASP A 256 70.28 2.14 -3.72
C ASP A 256 71.22 1.66 -4.84
N GLY A 257 72.51 1.98 -4.67
CA GLY A 257 73.54 1.87 -5.70
C GLY A 257 73.93 0.42 -6.01
N ASP A 258 72.99 -0.40 -6.45
CA ASP A 258 73.29 -1.70 -7.02
C ASP A 258 73.73 -1.51 -8.49
N PRO A 259 75.00 -1.82 -8.83
CA PRO A 259 75.47 -1.76 -10.21
C PRO A 259 74.83 -2.87 -11.04
N VAL A 260 74.52 -2.53 -12.29
CA VAL A 260 74.10 -3.50 -13.31
C VAL A 260 75.19 -4.56 -13.50
N GLN A 261 74.90 -5.80 -13.13
CA GLN A 261 75.48 -7.02 -13.71
C GLN A 261 74.36 -7.87 -14.28
#